data_AF-A0A7S0BS51-F1
#
_entry.id   AF-A0A7S0BS51-F1
#
_cell.length_a   1.000
_cell.length_b   1.000
_cell.length_c   1.000
_cell.angle_alpha   90.00
_cell.angle_beta   90.00
_cell.angle_gamma   90.00
#
_symmetry.space_group_name_H-M   'P 1'
#
loop_
_entity.id
_entity.type
_entity.pdbx_description
1 polymer ?
#
loop_
_entity_poly.entity_id
_entity_poly.type
_entity_poly.pdbx_seq_one_letter_code
_entity_poly.pdbx_strand_id
1 'polypeptide(L)'
;RRQEAQRLGRILRPKPRAGQNFNAFFYSLVSTDTQEMFYSQKRQQFLVDQGYSFKIITQLEGMDRDETLDFGTKEKQLLLLQQVLAADEGEASERIVDEDLDRMQTISGARRATGSLAALSGAKGMSYREVSRGPEVLEDKKTSWNSEQETRSLQKTGQQVVA
;
A
#
# COMPACT_ATOMS: atom_id res chain seq x y z
N ARG A 1 6.29 -1.94 -3.28
CA ARG A 1 5.30 -1.64 -4.35
C ARG A 1 4.39 -0.42 -4.08
N ARG A 2 3.47 -0.42 -3.09
CA ARG A 2 2.59 0.76 -2.85
C ARG A 2 3.38 2.02 -2.43
N GLN A 3 4.42 1.88 -1.61
CA GLN A 3 5.30 2.99 -1.21
C GLN A 3 6.14 3.54 -2.38
N GLU A 4 6.74 2.68 -3.21
CA GLU A 4 7.45 3.10 -4.43
C GLU A 4 6.53 3.87 -5.37
N ALA A 5 5.30 3.41 -5.58
CA ALA A 5 4.29 4.11 -6.37
C ALA A 5 3.97 5.50 -5.81
N GLN A 6 3.86 5.61 -4.49
CA GLN A 6 3.63 6.89 -3.82
C GLN A 6 4.83 7.84 -3.96
N ARG A 7 6.06 7.31 -3.90
CA ARG A 7 7.29 8.08 -4.19
C ARG A 7 7.28 8.58 -5.64
N LEU A 8 6.98 7.71 -6.60
CA LEU A 8 6.86 8.08 -8.02
C LEU A 8 5.80 9.16 -8.24
N GLY A 9 4.62 9.00 -7.66
CA GLY A 9 3.53 9.97 -7.75
C GLY A 9 3.80 11.32 -7.08
N ARG A 10 4.89 11.46 -6.30
CA ARG A 10 5.39 12.76 -5.81
C ARG A 10 6.42 13.37 -6.77
N ILE A 11 7.30 12.55 -7.32
CA ILE A 11 8.37 12.98 -8.24
C ILE A 11 7.81 13.42 -9.59
N LEU A 12 6.75 12.76 -10.07
CA LEU A 12 6.12 13.04 -11.37
C LEU A 12 5.11 14.19 -11.34
N ARG A 13 4.92 14.87 -10.20
CA ARG A 13 4.01 16.02 -10.13
C ARG A 13 4.57 17.22 -10.90
N PRO A 14 3.74 17.94 -11.67
CA PRO A 14 4.15 19.17 -12.31
C PRO A 14 4.73 20.14 -11.29
N LYS A 15 5.93 20.67 -11.57
CA LYS A 15 6.52 21.72 -10.74
C LYS A 15 5.92 23.07 -11.12
N PRO A 16 5.48 23.89 -10.16
CA PRO A 16 4.75 25.14 -10.42
C PRO A 16 5.55 26.24 -11.16
N ARG A 17 6.85 26.04 -11.38
CA ARG A 17 7.71 26.93 -12.19
C ARG A 17 8.18 26.33 -13.51
N ALA A 18 7.84 25.06 -13.79
CA ALA A 18 8.08 24.48 -15.10
C ALA A 18 6.98 25.01 -16.02
N GLY A 19 7.35 25.62 -17.15
CA GLY A 19 6.39 26.16 -18.12
C GLY A 19 5.46 25.10 -18.73
N GLN A 20 4.83 25.43 -19.87
CA GLN A 20 3.77 24.62 -20.48
C GLN A 20 4.19 23.19 -20.92
N ASN A 21 5.48 22.86 -20.93
CA ASN A 21 6.01 21.58 -21.41
C ASN A 21 6.75 20.80 -20.30
N PHE A 22 6.02 20.36 -19.27
CA PHE A 22 6.61 19.55 -18.20
C PHE A 22 6.66 18.07 -18.60
N ASN A 23 7.86 17.59 -18.93
CA ASN A 23 8.13 16.18 -19.16
C ASN A 23 9.02 15.64 -18.02
N ALA A 24 8.57 14.59 -17.35
CA ALA A 24 9.33 13.92 -16.30
C ALA A 24 9.63 12.48 -16.72
N PHE A 25 10.86 12.04 -16.46
CA PHE A 25 11.33 10.69 -16.77
C PHE A 25 11.76 9.98 -15.49
N PHE A 26 11.45 8.70 -15.41
CA PHE A 26 11.90 7.81 -14.34
C PHE A 26 12.64 6.63 -14.96
N TYR A 27 13.86 6.40 -14.50
CA TYR A 27 14.69 5.28 -14.95
C TYR A 27 14.88 4.30 -13.79
N SER A 28 14.76 3.01 -14.11
CA SER A 28 15.12 1.91 -13.23
C SER A 28 16.14 1.07 -13.99
N LEU A 29 17.35 0.95 -13.45
CA LEU A 29 18.33 0.00 -13.97
C LEU A 29 17.98 -1.38 -13.44
N VAL A 30 18.14 -2.39 -14.29
CA VAL A 30 17.77 -3.78 -14.00
C VAL A 30 18.86 -4.66 -14.58
N SER A 31 19.45 -5.51 -13.74
CA SER A 31 20.46 -6.48 -14.17
C SER A 31 19.79 -7.67 -14.86
N THR A 32 20.20 -7.98 -16.08
CA THR A 32 19.66 -9.13 -16.84
C THR A 32 19.99 -10.45 -16.15
N ASP A 33 19.13 -11.45 -16.34
CA ASP A 33 19.26 -12.81 -15.78
C ASP A 33 19.30 -12.87 -14.24
N THR A 34 18.85 -11.81 -13.56
CA THR A 34 18.71 -11.77 -12.10
C THR A 34 17.26 -11.76 -11.66
N GLN A 35 17.02 -11.91 -10.35
CA GLN A 35 15.68 -11.75 -9.77
C GLN A 35 15.06 -10.37 -10.03
N GLU A 36 15.88 -9.33 -10.27
CA GLU A 36 15.42 -7.97 -10.56
C GLU A 36 14.53 -7.91 -11.81
N MET A 37 14.78 -8.77 -12.81
CA MET A 37 13.95 -8.86 -14.01
C MET A 37 12.50 -9.24 -13.68
N PHE A 38 12.32 -10.24 -12.82
CA PHE A 38 10.99 -10.69 -12.40
C PHE A 38 10.23 -9.60 -11.64
N TYR A 39 10.91 -8.87 -10.75
CA TYR A 39 10.29 -7.74 -10.05
C TYR A 39 9.95 -6.59 -10.99
N SER A 40 10.77 -6.37 -12.01
CA SER A 40 10.57 -5.32 -13.01
C SER A 40 9.35 -5.56 -13.90
N GLN A 41 9.07 -6.82 -14.27
CA GLN A 41 7.83 -7.17 -15.00
C GLN A 41 6.58 -6.80 -14.19
N LYS A 42 6.56 -7.12 -12.89
CA LYS A 42 5.44 -6.75 -12.01
C LYS A 42 5.32 -5.23 -11.82
N ARG A 43 6.45 -4.52 -11.84
CA ARG A 43 6.49 -3.04 -11.79
C ARG A 43 5.95 -2.42 -13.07
N GLN A 44 6.30 -2.95 -14.23
CA GLN A 44 5.76 -2.54 -15.52
C GLN A 44 4.23 -2.66 -15.52
N GLN A 45 3.70 -3.84 -15.17
CA GLN A 45 2.25 -4.05 -15.11
C GLN A 45 1.57 -2.99 -14.22
N PHE A 46 2.12 -2.78 -13.02
CA PHE A 46 1.59 -1.78 -12.10
C PHE A 46 1.62 -0.35 -12.67
N LEU A 47 2.71 0.07 -13.32
CA LEU A 47 2.83 1.41 -13.90
C LEU A 47 1.83 1.63 -15.05
N VAL A 48 1.63 0.60 -15.89
CA VAL A 48 0.65 0.61 -16.97
C VAL A 48 -0.77 0.69 -16.40
N ASP A 49 -1.08 -0.08 -15.37
CA ASP A 49 -2.39 -0.06 -14.71
C ASP A 49 -2.72 1.31 -14.09
N GLN A 50 -1.70 2.07 -13.67
CA GLN A 50 -1.85 3.44 -13.16
C GLN A 50 -1.89 4.52 -14.27
N GLY A 51 -1.76 4.13 -15.54
CA GLY A 51 -1.82 5.04 -16.68
C GLY A 51 -0.51 5.75 -17.01
N TYR A 52 0.64 5.29 -16.49
CA TYR A 52 1.95 5.82 -16.89
C TYR A 52 2.44 5.21 -18.20
N SER A 53 3.08 6.03 -19.03
CA SER A 53 3.81 5.56 -20.22
C SER A 53 5.09 4.84 -19.80
N PHE A 54 5.30 3.63 -20.30
CA PHE A 54 6.47 2.80 -19.97
C PHE A 54 7.19 2.34 -21.23
N LYS A 55 8.52 2.45 -21.24
CA LYS A 55 9.37 2.00 -22.35
C LYS A 55 10.53 1.18 -21.79
N ILE A 56 10.75 -0.01 -22.34
CA ILE A 56 11.94 -0.83 -22.08
C ILE A 56 13.02 -0.40 -23.06
N ILE A 57 14.20 -0.08 -22.55
CA ILE A 57 15.38 0.29 -23.32
C ILE A 57 16.45 -0.76 -23.02
N THR A 58 16.81 -1.56 -24.02
CA THR A 58 17.84 -2.61 -23.88
C THR A 58 19.23 -2.06 -24.12
N GLN A 59 19.35 -1.11 -25.04
CA GLN A 59 20.60 -0.45 -25.41
C GLN A 59 20.32 1.04 -25.54
N LEU A 60 21.22 1.84 -24.97
CA LEU A 60 21.18 3.30 -25.13
C LEU A 60 22.09 3.67 -26.29
N GLU A 61 21.54 4.40 -27.26
CA GLU A 61 22.30 4.83 -28.43
C GLU A 61 23.49 5.69 -28.02
N GLY A 62 24.68 5.37 -28.55
CA GLY A 62 25.89 6.14 -28.34
C GLY A 62 26.72 5.76 -27.12
N MET A 63 26.27 4.86 -26.24
CA MET A 63 27.08 4.41 -25.10
C MET A 63 28.39 3.75 -25.53
N ASP A 64 28.40 2.94 -26.59
CA ASP A 64 29.61 2.24 -27.06
C ASP A 64 30.73 3.16 -27.56
N ARG A 65 30.39 4.43 -27.87
CA ARG A 65 31.32 5.43 -28.42
C ARG A 65 31.75 6.45 -27.38
N ASP A 66 31.20 6.39 -26.18
CA ASP A 66 31.46 7.38 -25.15
C ASP A 66 32.71 7.00 -24.34
N GLU A 67 33.82 7.65 -24.67
CA GLU A 67 35.11 7.47 -23.99
C GLU A 67 35.11 8.00 -22.54
N THR A 68 34.06 8.73 -22.13
CA THR A 68 33.93 9.24 -20.75
C THR A 68 33.37 8.20 -19.77
N LEU A 69 32.83 7.09 -20.29
CA LEU A 69 32.27 6.03 -19.45
C LEU A 69 33.38 5.30 -18.67
N ASP A 70 33.19 5.21 -17.36
CA ASP A 70 34.08 4.43 -16.52
C ASP A 70 33.81 2.92 -16.68
N PHE A 71 34.77 2.11 -16.26
CA PHE A 71 34.75 0.63 -16.41
C PHE A 71 34.68 0.12 -17.86
N GLY A 72 35.13 0.90 -18.84
CA GLY A 72 35.27 0.42 -20.23
C GLY A 72 36.36 -0.64 -20.42
N THR A 73 37.39 -0.67 -19.56
CA THR A 73 38.48 -1.64 -19.65
C THR A 73 38.27 -2.83 -18.71
N LYS A 74 38.67 -4.03 -19.17
CA LYS A 74 38.57 -5.26 -18.38
C LYS A 74 39.38 -5.20 -17.08
N GLU A 75 40.50 -4.48 -17.08
CA GLU A 75 41.33 -4.28 -15.88
C GLU A 75 40.55 -3.57 -14.77
N LYS A 76 39.89 -2.44 -15.08
CA LYS A 76 39.05 -1.72 -14.10
C LYS A 76 37.88 -2.57 -13.61
N GLN A 77 37.25 -3.34 -14.49
CA GLN A 77 36.16 -4.25 -14.13
C GLN A 77 36.63 -5.35 -13.17
N LEU A 78 37.82 -5.93 -13.40
CA LEU A 78 38.40 -6.95 -12.52
C LEU A 78 38.77 -6.38 -11.15
N LEU A 79 39.29 -5.14 -11.10
CA LEU A 79 39.56 -4.45 -9.83
C LEU A 79 38.27 -4.23 -9.03
N LEU A 80 37.19 -3.78 -9.70
CA LEU A 80 35.89 -3.65 -9.05
C LEU A 80 35.37 -5.01 -8.54
N LEU A 81 35.51 -6.06 -9.34
CA LEU A 81 35.11 -7.40 -8.93
C LEU A 81 35.88 -7.88 -7.70
N GLN A 82 37.20 -7.65 -7.66
CA GLN A 82 38.02 -8.01 -6.49
C GLN A 82 37.58 -7.23 -5.24
N GLN A 83 37.23 -5.95 -5.39
CA GLN A 83 36.70 -5.14 -4.31
C GLN A 83 35.34 -5.68 -3.82
N VAL A 84 34.44 -6.05 -4.72
CA VAL A 84 33.14 -6.63 -4.37
C VAL A 84 33.29 -7.98 -3.68
N LEU A 85 34.22 -8.83 -4.12
CA LEU A 85 34.49 -10.13 -3.48
C LEU A 85 35.13 -9.98 -2.09
N ALA A 86 35.85 -8.88 -1.85
CA ALA A 86 36.44 -8.58 -0.55
C ALA A 86 35.49 -7.83 0.40
N ALA A 87 34.36 -7.31 -0.11
CA ALA A 87 33.37 -6.62 0.69
C ALA A 87 32.56 -7.63 1.53
N ASP A 88 32.30 -7.29 2.80
CA ASP A 88 31.49 -8.12 3.69
C ASP A 88 30.00 -8.04 3.31
N GLU A 89 29.25 -9.13 3.54
CA GLU A 89 27.79 -9.21 3.28
C GLU A 89 26.97 -8.14 4.01
N GLY A 90 27.53 -7.52 5.06
CA GLY A 90 26.91 -6.41 5.78
C GLY A 90 26.68 -5.17 4.93
N GLU A 91 27.51 -4.92 3.91
CA GLU A 91 27.34 -3.78 2.99
C GLU A 91 26.19 -3.97 2.00
N ALA A 92 25.78 -5.22 1.75
CA ALA A 92 24.64 -5.57 0.90
C ALA A 92 23.29 -5.43 1.63
N SER A 93 23.29 -5.15 2.93
CA SER A 93 22.06 -5.00 3.70
C SER A 93 21.35 -3.70 3.34
N GLU A 94 20.13 -3.80 2.81
CA GLU A 94 19.27 -2.65 2.59
C GLU A 94 18.98 -1.97 3.94
N ARG A 95 19.14 -0.64 4.00
CA ARG A 95 18.62 0.14 5.13
C ARG A 95 17.11 0.01 5.13
N ILE A 96 16.59 -0.79 6.06
CA ILE A 96 15.17 -0.82 6.40
C ILE A 96 14.79 0.61 6.80
N VAL A 97 13.97 1.26 5.99
CA VAL A 97 13.40 2.57 6.31
C VAL A 97 12.35 2.37 7.40
N ASP A 98 12.32 3.26 8.40
CA ASP A 98 11.55 3.11 9.65
C ASP A 98 10.06 2.75 9.45
N GLU A 99 9.44 3.12 8.33
CA GLU A 99 8.05 2.74 7.97
C GLU A 99 7.84 1.22 7.82
N ASP A 100 8.88 0.46 7.45
CA ASP A 100 8.80 -0.99 7.32
C ASP A 100 9.02 -1.70 8.68
N LEU A 101 9.63 -1.01 9.65
CA LEU A 101 9.83 -1.52 11.00
C LEU A 101 8.49 -1.65 11.76
N ASP A 102 7.61 -0.66 11.64
CA ASP A 102 6.27 -0.68 12.26
C ASP A 102 5.42 -1.85 11.72
N ARG A 103 5.53 -2.15 10.44
CA ARG A 103 4.79 -3.27 9.83
C ARG A 103 5.33 -4.63 10.28
N MET A 104 6.64 -4.74 10.51
CA MET A 104 7.27 -5.95 11.02
C MET A 104 6.96 -6.17 12.51
N GLN A 105 6.85 -5.10 13.31
CA GLN A 105 6.44 -5.17 14.71
C GLN A 105 4.99 -5.65 14.89
N THR A 106 4.07 -5.32 13.96
CA THR A 106 2.68 -5.82 14.02
C THR A 106 2.56 -7.33 13.78
N ILE A 107 3.47 -7.94 13.01
CA ILE A 107 3.49 -9.40 12.76
C ILE A 107 4.15 -10.15 13.92
N SER A 108 5.15 -9.55 14.56
CA SER A 108 5.81 -10.09 15.77
C SER A 108 5.11 -9.71 17.09
N GLY A 109 3.95 -9.03 17.02
CA GLY A 109 3.25 -8.41 18.14
C GLY A 109 2.33 -9.31 18.97
N ALA A 110 2.33 -10.63 18.78
CA ALA A 110 1.65 -11.56 19.69
C ALA A 110 2.60 -12.04 20.80
N ARG A 111 3.08 -11.11 21.64
CA ARG A 111 3.68 -11.51 22.91
C ARG A 111 2.56 -12.02 23.82
N ARG A 112 2.50 -13.33 24.04
CA ARG A 112 1.65 -13.94 25.07
C ARG A 112 2.11 -13.43 26.43
N ALA A 113 1.56 -12.30 26.86
CA ALA A 113 1.72 -11.83 28.23
C ALA A 113 0.98 -12.82 29.14
N THR A 114 1.70 -13.49 30.04
CA THR A 114 1.12 -14.35 31.07
C THR A 114 0.44 -13.47 32.12
N GLY A 115 -0.74 -12.95 31.78
CA GLY A 115 -1.59 -12.15 32.66
C GLY A 115 -2.91 -12.87 32.91
N SER A 116 -3.36 -12.88 34.17
CA SER A 116 -4.70 -13.35 34.53
C SER A 116 -5.75 -12.54 33.77
N LEU A 117 -6.71 -13.22 33.13
CA LEU A 117 -7.84 -12.62 32.39
C LEU A 117 -8.59 -11.55 33.19
N ALA A 118 -8.61 -11.66 34.52
CA ALA A 118 -9.26 -10.70 35.41
C ALA A 118 -8.61 -9.30 35.43
N ALA A 119 -7.32 -9.19 35.09
CA ALA A 119 -6.64 -7.89 35.01
C ALA A 119 -6.95 -7.16 33.70
N LEU A 120 -7.25 -7.90 32.63
CA LEU A 120 -7.55 -7.34 31.31
C LEU A 120 -9.02 -6.91 31.18
N SER A 121 -9.94 -7.59 31.87
CA SER A 121 -11.38 -7.29 31.77
C SER A 121 -11.85 -6.15 32.69
N GLY A 122 -10.94 -5.45 33.38
CA GLY A 122 -11.30 -4.39 34.34
C GLY A 122 -12.10 -4.86 35.56
N ALA A 123 -12.28 -6.17 35.75
CA ALA A 123 -13.11 -6.75 36.82
C ALA A 123 -12.42 -6.81 38.19
N LYS A 124 -11.14 -6.41 38.26
CA LYS A 124 -10.38 -6.41 39.51
C LYS A 124 -10.85 -5.26 40.41
N GLY A 125 -11.82 -5.55 41.28
CA GLY A 125 -12.31 -4.64 42.32
C GLY A 125 -13.83 -4.43 42.34
N MET A 126 -14.60 -5.11 41.49
CA MET A 126 -16.05 -4.97 41.47
C MET A 126 -16.70 -5.87 42.54
N SER A 127 -17.02 -5.31 43.71
CA SER A 127 -17.83 -5.99 44.73
C SER A 127 -19.31 -5.69 44.51
N TYR A 128 -20.09 -6.74 44.23
CA TYR A 128 -21.54 -6.64 44.08
C TYR A 128 -22.18 -6.56 45.47
N ARG A 129 -22.92 -5.48 45.75
CA ARG A 129 -23.73 -5.36 46.96
C ARG A 129 -25.17 -5.67 46.58
N GLU A 130 -25.66 -6.84 47.00
CA GLU A 130 -27.06 -7.23 46.80
C GLU A 130 -27.96 -6.33 47.68
N VAL A 131 -28.91 -5.65 47.06
CA VAL A 131 -30.02 -5.01 47.75
C VAL A 131 -31.25 -5.87 47.46
N SER A 132 -31.67 -6.65 48.45
CA SER A 132 -32.88 -7.44 48.39
C SER A 132 -34.09 -6.53 48.20
N ARG A 133 -34.69 -6.54 47.01
CA ARG A 133 -36.06 -6.04 46.80
C ARG A 133 -36.98 -7.23 46.58
N GLY A 134 -38.04 -7.27 47.39
CA GLY A 134 -39.09 -8.28 47.34
C GLY A 134 -39.89 -8.29 46.03
N PRO A 135 -40.84 -9.22 45.89
CA PRO A 135 -41.41 -9.55 44.59
C PRO A 135 -42.41 -8.48 44.15
N GLU A 136 -42.13 -7.85 43.00
CA GLU A 136 -43.06 -6.97 42.29
C GLU A 136 -43.64 -7.74 41.10
N VAL A 137 -44.97 -7.82 41.08
CA VAL A 137 -45.77 -8.58 40.11
C VAL A 137 -45.71 -7.89 38.75
N LEU A 138 -45.30 -8.63 37.72
CA LEU A 138 -45.20 -8.14 36.34
C LEU A 138 -46.58 -8.17 35.66
N GLU A 139 -47.07 -7.00 35.28
CA GLU A 139 -48.25 -6.82 34.43
C GLU A 139 -47.80 -6.74 32.95
N ASP A 140 -48.24 -7.69 32.13
CA ASP A 140 -47.92 -7.80 30.71
C ASP A 140 -48.56 -6.65 29.90
N LYS A 141 -47.72 -5.81 29.27
CA LYS A 141 -48.17 -4.86 28.23
C LYS A 141 -47.57 -5.26 26.87
N LYS A 142 -48.40 -5.96 26.08
CA LYS A 142 -48.20 -6.23 24.66
C LYS A 142 -48.26 -4.92 23.85
N THR A 143 -47.17 -4.56 23.19
CA THR A 143 -47.16 -3.53 22.15
C THR A 143 -47.34 -4.19 20.79
N SER A 144 -48.50 -4.01 20.16
CA SER A 144 -48.80 -4.47 18.80
C SER A 144 -48.24 -3.50 17.75
N TRP A 145 -47.52 -4.03 16.77
CA TRP A 145 -47.12 -3.31 15.55
C TRP A 145 -48.33 -3.10 14.64
N ASN A 146 -48.58 -1.85 14.21
CA ASN A 146 -49.67 -1.51 13.29
C ASN A 146 -49.11 -1.27 11.88
N SER A 147 -49.62 -2.04 10.91
CA SER A 147 -49.31 -1.96 9.49
C SER A 147 -50.47 -1.26 8.76
N GLU A 148 -50.32 0.01 8.41
CA GLU A 148 -51.25 0.67 7.46
C GLU A 148 -50.74 2.08 7.10
N GLN A 149 -50.14 2.22 5.92
CA GLN A 149 -50.24 3.42 5.08
C GLN A 149 -50.05 2.98 3.63
N GLU A 150 -51.16 2.70 2.96
CA GLU A 150 -51.25 2.60 1.51
C GLU A 150 -51.94 3.87 0.97
N THR A 151 -51.50 4.30 -0.20
CA THR A 151 -52.20 5.18 -1.18
C THR A 151 -52.15 6.71 -1.01
N ARG A 152 -51.26 7.35 -1.79
CA ARG A 152 -51.60 8.51 -2.65
C ARG A 152 -50.43 8.79 -3.60
N SER A 153 -50.56 8.38 -4.87
CA SER A 153 -51.03 9.18 -6.00
C SER A 153 -49.92 9.97 -6.69
N LEU A 154 -49.59 9.57 -7.93
CA LEU A 154 -49.44 10.41 -9.13
C LEU A 154 -48.37 9.83 -10.08
N GLN A 155 -48.78 8.97 -11.01
CA GLN A 155 -48.05 8.73 -12.24
C GLN A 155 -49.00 8.66 -13.44
N LYS A 156 -48.64 9.45 -14.45
CA LYS A 156 -48.81 9.23 -15.89
C LYS A 156 -50.19 9.44 -16.50
N THR A 157 -50.41 10.67 -16.96
CA THR A 157 -51.14 10.95 -18.21
C THR A 157 -50.17 10.83 -19.38
N GLY A 158 -50.19 9.67 -20.05
CA GLY A 158 -49.60 9.50 -21.39
C GLY A 158 -50.69 9.66 -22.43
N GLN A 159 -50.64 10.75 -23.19
CA GLN A 159 -51.58 11.05 -24.27
C GLN A 159 -50.96 10.61 -25.61
N GLN A 160 -51.64 9.68 -26.27
CA GLN A 160 -51.45 9.36 -27.70
C GLN A 160 -52.07 10.47 -28.55
N VAL A 161 -51.40 10.86 -29.64
CA VAL A 161 -52.09 11.33 -30.86
C VAL A 161 -51.35 10.76 -32.07
N VAL A 162 -52.13 10.09 -32.91
CA VAL A 162 -51.80 9.56 -34.24
C VAL A 162 -52.16 10.60 -35.28
N ALA A 163 -51.29 10.81 -36.27
CA ALA A 163 -51.62 11.11 -37.66
C ALA A 163 -50.42 10.73 -38.52
#